data_AF-W6T9S8-F1
#
_entry.id   AF-W6T9S8-F1
#
_cell.length_a   1.000
_cell.length_b   1.000
_cell.length_c   1.000
_cell.angle_alpha   90.00
_cell.angle_beta   90.00
_cell.angle_gamma   90.00
#
_symmetry.space_group_name_H-M   'P 1'
#
loop_
_entity.id
_entity.type
_entity.pdbx_description
1 polymer ?
#
loop_
_entity_poly.entity_id
_entity_poly.type
_entity_poly.pdbx_seq_one_letter_code
_entity_poly.pdbx_strand_id
1 'polypeptide(L)'
;MKVDKKCNRWRTIIFKRRQKIKDPKGTFDQALLTSLNAAKEDWDRAKQNEQAIYDNNTSELVIQTALSRAKYLYLYREARRRQVGATQIQRSVIDK
;
A
#
# COMPACT_ATOMS: atom_id res chain seq x y z
N MET A 1 -48.25 28.08 -4.18
CA MET A 1 -47.33 27.13 -4.86
C MET A 1 -46.47 26.43 -3.82
N LYS A 2 -46.61 25.10 -3.66
CA LYS A 2 -45.94 24.32 -2.61
C LYS A 2 -44.69 23.70 -3.24
N VAL A 3 -43.51 24.23 -2.92
CA VAL A 3 -42.25 23.73 -3.48
C VAL A 3 -41.93 22.38 -2.83
N ASP A 4 -41.93 21.32 -3.63
CA ASP A 4 -41.76 19.94 -3.21
C ASP A 4 -40.37 19.69 -2.59
N LYS A 5 -40.37 19.32 -1.31
CA LYS A 5 -39.17 19.00 -0.52
C LYS A 5 -38.39 17.77 -1.02
N LYS A 6 -38.88 17.05 -2.04
CA LYS A 6 -38.27 15.82 -2.56
C LYS A 6 -36.97 16.08 -3.35
N CYS A 7 -36.80 17.26 -3.94
CA CYS A 7 -35.64 17.56 -4.81
C CYS A 7 -34.32 17.78 -4.04
N ASN A 8 -34.39 18.09 -2.73
CA ASN A 8 -33.20 18.38 -1.91
C ASN A 8 -32.55 17.13 -1.29
N ARG A 9 -33.16 15.94 -1.45
CA ARG A 9 -32.65 14.67 -0.87
C ARG A 9 -31.55 14.03 -1.74
N TRP A 10 -31.52 14.30 -3.04
CA TRP A 10 -30.56 13.69 -3.97
C TRP A 10 -29.26 14.50 -4.13
N ARG A 11 -29.26 15.78 -3.75
CA ARG A 11 -28.06 16.66 -3.82
C ARG A 11 -27.04 16.42 -2.69
N THR A 12 -27.46 15.86 -1.57
CA THR A 12 -26.64 15.70 -0.35
C THR A 12 -25.92 14.34 -0.24
N ILE A 13 -26.22 13.39 -1.14
CA ILE A 13 -25.63 12.04 -1.08
C ILE A 13 -24.23 12.01 -1.72
N ILE A 14 -23.99 12.83 -2.76
CA ILE A 14 -22.75 12.76 -3.55
C ILE A 14 -21.58 13.49 -2.88
N PHE A 15 -21.83 14.53 -2.08
CA PHE A 15 -20.79 15.29 -1.37
C PHE A 15 -21.09 15.38 0.12
N LYS A 16 -21.02 14.25 0.83
CA LYS A 16 -20.88 14.29 2.29
C LYS A 16 -19.59 15.02 2.63
N ARG A 17 -19.69 16.06 3.45
CA ARG A 17 -18.57 16.82 4.02
C ARG A 17 -17.54 15.83 4.55
N ARG A 18 -16.31 15.83 4.00
CA ARG A 18 -15.21 14.99 4.49
C ARG A 18 -15.07 15.26 5.98
N GLN A 19 -15.36 14.25 6.79
CA GLN A 19 -15.19 14.35 8.25
C GLN A 19 -13.72 14.67 8.52
N LYS A 20 -13.46 15.66 9.38
CA LYS A 20 -12.07 15.97 9.75
C LYS A 20 -11.46 14.71 10.39
N ILE A 21 -10.39 14.21 9.80
CA ILE A 21 -9.64 13.08 10.35
C ILE A 21 -9.05 13.54 11.68
N LYS A 22 -9.39 12.86 12.78
CA LYS A 22 -8.97 13.24 14.14
C LYS A 22 -7.46 13.12 14.32
N ASP A 23 -6.86 12.07 13.76
CA ASP A 23 -5.41 11.85 13.77
C ASP A 23 -4.90 11.54 12.35
N PRO A 24 -4.57 12.57 11.55
CA PRO A 24 -4.12 12.36 10.18
C PRO A 24 -2.75 11.66 10.12
N LYS A 25 -1.88 11.83 11.12
CA LYS A 25 -0.56 11.18 11.15
C LYS A 25 -0.70 9.68 11.38
N GLY A 26 -1.39 9.28 12.45
CA GLY A 26 -1.61 7.86 12.75
C GLY A 26 -2.35 7.13 11.63
N THR A 27 -3.36 7.77 11.00
CA THR A 27 -4.04 7.15 9.85
C THR A 27 -3.13 6.93 8.65
N PHE A 28 -2.22 7.88 8.37
CA PHE A 28 -1.26 7.76 7.29
C PHE A 28 -0.23 6.68 7.60
N ASP A 29 0.31 6.69 8.82
CA ASP A 29 1.33 5.74 9.24
C ASP A 29 0.79 4.31 9.26
N GLN A 30 -0.47 4.11 9.64
CA GLN A 30 -1.16 2.83 9.52
C GLN A 30 -1.33 2.40 8.05
N ALA A 31 -1.74 3.32 7.17
CA ALA A 31 -1.86 3.03 5.74
C ALA A 31 -0.50 2.66 5.12
N LEU A 32 0.56 3.36 5.53
CA LEU A 32 1.94 3.08 5.11
C LEU A 32 2.37 1.67 5.53
N LEU A 33 2.12 1.26 6.77
CA LEU A 33 2.42 -0.09 7.24
C LEU A 33 1.63 -1.16 6.48
N THR A 34 0.34 -0.91 6.23
CA THR A 34 -0.49 -1.83 5.43
C THR A 34 0.07 -1.99 4.01
N SER A 35 0.43 -0.88 3.35
CA SER A 35 1.03 -0.92 2.02
C SER A 35 2.40 -1.59 2.00
N LEU A 36 3.21 -1.38 3.04
CA LEU A 36 4.52 -2.01 3.19
C LEU A 36 4.40 -3.54 3.29
N ASN A 37 3.46 -4.03 4.12
CA ASN A 37 3.22 -5.46 4.28
C ASN A 37 2.70 -6.09 2.97
N ALA A 38 1.76 -5.44 2.29
CA ALA A 38 1.29 -5.90 0.99
C ALA A 38 2.42 -5.97 -0.05
N ALA A 39 3.28 -4.95 -0.10
CA ALA A 39 4.43 -4.94 -1.01
C ALA A 39 5.46 -6.03 -0.69
N LYS A 40 5.61 -6.41 0.59
CA LYS A 40 6.45 -7.54 1.01
C LYS A 40 5.89 -8.85 0.48
N GLU A 41 4.59 -9.09 0.66
CA GLU A 41 3.91 -10.29 0.15
C GLU A 41 3.99 -10.38 -1.38
N ASP A 42 3.79 -9.25 -2.08
CA ASP A 42 3.93 -9.19 -3.53
C ASP A 42 5.33 -9.60 -3.99
N TRP A 43 6.36 -9.09 -3.31
CA TRP A 43 7.74 -9.44 -3.64
C TRP A 43 8.04 -10.91 -3.34
N ASP A 44 7.56 -11.44 -2.22
CA ASP A 44 7.73 -12.86 -1.87
C ASP A 44 7.06 -13.78 -2.91
N ARG A 45 5.84 -13.42 -3.36
CA ARG A 45 5.14 -14.12 -4.46
C ARG A 45 5.90 -14.03 -5.77
N ALA A 46 6.40 -12.84 -6.15
CA ALA A 46 7.15 -12.66 -7.39
C ALA A 46 8.43 -13.51 -7.39
N LYS A 47 9.14 -13.54 -6.25
CA LYS A 47 10.33 -14.38 -6.07
C LYS A 47 10.01 -15.87 -6.18
N GLN A 48 8.90 -16.32 -5.60
CA GLN A 48 8.45 -17.71 -5.72
C GLN A 48 8.12 -18.06 -7.18
N ASN A 49 7.45 -17.16 -7.91
CA ASN A 49 7.12 -17.36 -9.32
C ASN A 49 8.37 -17.43 -10.22
N GLU A 50 9.34 -16.53 -10.00
CA GLU A 50 10.62 -16.56 -10.71
C GLU A 50 11.37 -17.86 -10.46
N GLN A 51 11.37 -18.37 -9.22
CA GLN A 51 12.01 -19.64 -8.87
C GLN A 51 11.28 -20.87 -9.43
N ALA A 52 9.95 -20.84 -9.49
CA ALA A 52 9.13 -21.93 -10.00
C ALA A 52 9.29 -22.13 -11.51
N ILE A 53 9.61 -21.07 -12.26
CA ILE A 53 9.73 -21.07 -13.72
C ILE A 53 11.22 -21.13 -14.11
N TYR A 54 11.95 -22.05 -13.46
CA TYR A 54 13.40 -22.19 -13.60
C TYR A 54 13.86 -22.51 -15.04
N ASP A 55 12.99 -23.15 -15.85
CA ASP A 55 13.37 -23.66 -17.17
C ASP A 55 13.21 -22.67 -18.35
N ASN A 56 12.59 -21.50 -18.16
CA ASN A 56 12.24 -20.61 -19.29
C ASN A 56 12.90 -19.22 -19.31
N ASN A 57 13.77 -18.85 -18.36
CA ASN A 57 14.52 -17.58 -18.35
C ASN A 57 13.72 -16.38 -18.88
N THR A 58 12.45 -16.25 -18.46
CA THR A 58 11.57 -15.22 -18.99
C THR A 58 11.95 -13.89 -18.36
N SER A 59 12.53 -12.99 -19.16
CA SER A 59 12.97 -11.65 -18.74
C SER A 59 11.87 -10.87 -17.97
N GLU A 60 10.60 -11.09 -18.28
CA GLU A 60 9.45 -10.48 -17.63
C GLU A 60 9.36 -10.80 -16.12
N LEU A 61 9.60 -12.05 -15.72
CA LEU A 61 9.49 -12.45 -14.31
C LEU A 61 10.59 -11.81 -13.47
N VAL A 62 11.81 -11.76 -14.00
CA VAL A 62 12.96 -11.08 -13.37
C VAL A 62 12.66 -9.60 -13.20
N ILE A 63 12.09 -8.95 -14.22
CA ILE A 63 11.68 -7.54 -14.16
C ILE A 63 10.59 -7.35 -13.11
N GLN A 64 9.60 -8.23 -13.04
CA GLN A 64 8.52 -8.17 -12.06
C GLN A 64 9.03 -8.32 -10.61
N THR A 65 9.96 -9.26 -10.38
CA THR A 65 10.61 -9.42 -9.07
C THR A 65 11.43 -8.18 -8.71
N ALA A 66 12.20 -7.63 -9.66
CA ALA A 66 12.99 -6.42 -9.42
C ALA A 66 12.10 -5.19 -9.11
N LEU A 67 10.98 -5.04 -9.84
CA LEU A 67 10.03 -3.95 -9.65
C LEU A 67 9.34 -4.05 -8.28
N SER A 68 8.84 -5.23 -7.91
CA SER A 68 8.21 -5.47 -6.61
C SER A 68 9.17 -5.24 -5.45
N ARG A 69 10.43 -5.69 -5.58
CA ARG A 69 11.52 -5.40 -4.63
C ARG A 69 11.77 -3.91 -4.46
N ALA A 70 11.88 -3.16 -5.57
CA ALA A 70 12.10 -1.71 -5.53
C ALA A 70 10.95 -0.99 -4.80
N LYS A 71 9.71 -1.41 -5.05
CA LYS A 71 8.50 -0.89 -4.39
C LYS A 71 8.54 -1.10 -2.88
N TYR A 72 8.87 -2.32 -2.44
CA TYR A 72 9.01 -2.65 -1.02
C TYR A 72 10.12 -1.81 -0.36
N LEU A 73 11.29 -1.70 -0.98
CA LEU A 73 12.42 -0.95 -0.43
C LEU A 73 12.12 0.55 -0.30
N TYR A 74 11.39 1.12 -1.24
CA TYR A 74 10.93 2.51 -1.15
C TYR A 74 10.04 2.72 0.08
N LEU A 75 9.00 1.89 0.24
CA LEU A 75 8.09 1.98 1.38
C LEU A 75 8.81 1.73 2.72
N TYR A 76 9.76 0.80 2.75
CA TYR A 76 10.58 0.52 3.92
C TYR A 76 11.39 1.75 4.35
N ARG A 77 12.02 2.44 3.39
CA ARG A 77 12.78 3.68 3.66
C ARG A 77 11.89 4.78 4.22
N GLU A 78 10.68 4.94 3.68
CA GLU A 78 9.71 5.92 4.19
C GLU A 78 9.23 5.56 5.60
N ALA A 79 8.90 4.30 5.86
CA ALA A 79 8.50 3.83 7.19
C ALA A 79 9.62 4.06 8.22
N ARG A 80 10.88 3.76 7.85
CA ARG A 80 12.05 3.99 8.70
C ARG A 80 12.31 5.48 8.95
N ARG A 81 12.18 6.34 7.93
CA ARG A 81 12.30 7.81 8.09
C ARG A 81 11.27 8.34 9.09
N ARG A 82 10.07 7.80 9.08
CA ARG A 82 8.97 8.18 9.99
C ARG A 82 9.03 7.49 11.35
N GLN A 83 9.97 6.56 11.55
CA GLN A 83 10.10 5.74 12.75
C GLN A 83 8.84 4.92 13.08
N VAL A 84 8.05 4.60 12.06
CA VAL A 84 6.79 3.87 12.20
C VAL A 84 7.09 2.37 12.22
N GLY A 85 6.59 1.67 13.25
CA GLY A 85 6.62 0.20 13.29
C GLY A 85 8.00 -0.44 13.42
N ALA A 86 8.96 0.21 14.10
CA ALA A 86 10.31 -0.33 14.33
C ALA A 86 10.33 -1.76 14.89
N THR A 87 9.29 -2.18 15.63
CA THR A 87 9.09 -3.55 16.15
C THR A 87 8.48 -4.52 15.13
N GLN A 88 7.75 -4.03 14.13
CA GLN A 88 6.97 -4.84 13.18
C GLN A 88 7.68 -5.04 11.83
N ILE A 89 8.69 -4.20 11.55
CA ILE A 89 9.50 -4.30 10.33
C ILE A 89 10.61 -5.34 10.53
N GLN A 90 10.57 -6.44 9.76
CA GLN A 90 11.62 -7.46 9.79
C GLN A 90 12.97 -6.87 9.36
N ARG A 91 13.93 -6.81 10.29
CA ARG A 91 15.26 -6.22 10.09
C ARG A 91 16.13 -7.01 9.12
N SER A 92 15.86 -8.30 8.96
CA SER A 92 16.64 -9.29 8.18
C SER A 92 16.52 -9.17 6.67
N VAL A 93 15.72 -8.22 6.15
CA VAL A 93 15.51 -8.07 4.71
C VAL A 93 16.63 -7.25 4.04
N ILE A 94 17.45 -6.55 4.83
CA ILE A 94 18.66 -5.87 4.38
C ILE A 94 19.85 -6.68 4.89
N ASP A 95 20.14 -7.82 4.27
CA ASP A 95 21.44 -8.45 4.46
C ASP A 95 21.97 -8.99 3.13
N LYS A 96 23.25 -8.65 2.89
CA LYS A 96 24.11 -8.75 1.70
C LYS A 96 23.82 -7.85 0.50
#